data_AF-A0A529NSX4-F1
#
_entry.id   AF-A0A529NSX4-F1
#
_cell.length_a   1.000
_cell.length_b   1.000
_cell.length_c   1.000
_cell.angle_alpha   90.00
_cell.angle_beta   90.00
_cell.angle_gamma   90.00
#
_symmetry.space_group_name_H-M   'P 1'
#
loop_
_entity.id
_entity.type
_entity.pdbx_description
1 polymer ?
#
loop_
_entity_poly.entity_id
_entity_poly.type
_entity_poly.pdbx_seq_one_letter_code
_entity_poly.pdbx_strand_id
1 'polypeptide(L)'
;GQNCVGVLSPDTRVQGGGDVLSGDQANIQGNRGKAYACHPFTIRNEVKKQCSAGFVMNDAGRCVCPEGTTYRNGQCTGDGVIIEPKPKPKPCVLLKGQIRTEDGRCVCPRGTELENGACVKMTQGCTIPGSVPSADGDSCYCPKGTHLDRIANACVRDKQQPEQCTIRGQVHDADGDCVCPKGTEVRNG
;
A
#
# COMPACT_ATOMS: atom_id res chain seq x y z
N GLY A 1 41.60 26.82 23.11
CA GLY A 1 41.54 27.13 24.56
C GLY A 1 42.74 26.51 25.24
N GLN A 2 43.00 26.85 26.50
CA GLN A 2 44.02 26.17 27.32
C GLN A 2 43.35 25.72 28.62
N ASN A 3 43.55 24.46 29.01
CA ASN A 3 43.18 23.98 30.33
C ASN A 3 44.44 23.99 31.19
N CYS A 4 44.38 24.67 32.33
CA CYS A 4 45.49 24.79 33.26
C CYS A 4 45.13 24.09 34.56
N VAL A 5 45.99 23.18 35.00
CA VAL A 5 45.87 22.53 36.29
C VAL A 5 46.91 23.07 37.25
N GLY A 6 46.48 23.44 38.46
CA GLY A 6 47.39 23.82 39.53
C GLY A 6 48.15 22.58 40.01
N VAL A 7 49.48 22.59 39.89
CA VAL A 7 50.34 21.52 40.42
C VAL A 7 51.02 22.04 41.68
N LEU A 8 50.61 21.51 42.82
CA LEU A 8 51.29 21.71 44.10
C LEU A 8 52.45 20.71 44.15
N SER A 9 53.64 21.18 44.53
CA SER A 9 54.78 20.28 44.73
C SER A 9 54.46 19.28 45.85
N PRO A 10 54.92 18.03 45.80
CA PRO A 10 54.67 17.04 46.86
C PRO A 10 55.07 17.53 48.27
N ASP A 11 56.04 18.44 48.34
CA ASP A 11 56.54 19.04 49.58
C ASP A 11 55.71 20.23 50.10
N THR A 12 54.56 20.52 49.48
CA THR A 12 53.74 21.68 49.87
C THR A 12 52.96 21.36 51.14
N ARG A 13 53.34 21.99 52.26
CA ARG A 13 52.74 21.77 53.57
C ARG A 13 51.28 22.24 53.59
N VAL A 14 50.36 21.32 53.90
CA VAL A 14 48.94 21.66 54.09
C VAL A 14 48.76 22.47 55.37
N GLN A 15 48.33 23.72 55.25
CA GLN A 15 47.98 24.56 56.39
C GLN A 15 46.46 24.63 56.49
N GLY A 16 45.93 24.19 57.64
CA GLY A 16 44.49 24.10 57.91
C GLY A 16 43.80 25.46 57.70
N GLY A 17 42.70 25.42 56.96
CA GLY A 17 41.97 26.60 56.51
C GLY A 17 41.56 27.54 57.66
N GLY A 18 42.13 28.73 57.64
CA GLY A 18 41.73 29.88 58.43
C GLY A 18 42.20 31.15 57.72
N ASP A 19 41.22 31.91 57.22
CA ASP A 19 41.28 33.33 56.84
C ASP A 19 42.38 33.81 55.88
N VAL A 20 42.01 34.01 54.60
CA VAL A 20 42.43 35.20 53.84
C VAL A 20 41.31 35.66 52.91
N LEU A 21 40.58 36.67 53.37
CA LEU A 21 39.72 37.52 52.56
C LEU A 21 40.55 38.41 51.62
N SER A 22 39.87 38.87 50.57
CA SER A 22 40.07 40.14 49.85
C SER A 22 41.02 40.20 48.66
N GLY A 23 40.41 40.39 47.48
CA GLY A 23 40.57 41.63 46.71
C GLY A 23 41.94 41.92 46.09
N ASP A 24 41.96 41.91 44.76
CA ASP A 24 42.81 42.75 43.92
C ASP A 24 44.33 42.77 44.19
N GLN A 25 45.04 41.79 43.63
CA GLN A 25 46.40 42.02 43.13
C GLN A 25 46.56 41.42 41.74
N ALA A 26 46.06 42.16 40.75
CA ALA A 26 46.63 42.11 39.42
C ALA A 26 48.09 42.59 39.49
N ASN A 27 48.97 41.85 38.82
CA ASN A 27 50.24 42.33 38.29
C ASN A 27 51.42 42.50 39.28
N ILE A 28 52.00 41.38 39.72
CA ILE A 28 53.45 41.34 40.02
C ILE A 28 54.06 40.19 39.22
N GLN A 29 54.60 40.57 38.06
CA GLN A 29 55.38 39.74 37.17
C GLN A 29 56.75 39.48 37.80
N GLY A 30 56.90 38.34 38.48
CA GLY A 30 58.14 37.94 39.14
C GLY A 30 58.27 36.41 39.20
N ASN A 31 58.76 35.85 38.10
CA ASN A 31 59.32 34.50 37.90
C ASN A 31 59.45 33.59 39.15
N ARG A 32 58.34 33.07 39.68
CA ARG A 32 58.30 31.90 40.57
C ARG A 32 57.67 30.75 39.78
N GLY A 33 58.40 29.63 39.72
CA GLY A 33 58.10 28.47 38.89
C GLY A 33 56.61 28.18 38.80
N LYS A 34 56.09 28.15 37.58
CA LYS A 34 54.67 28.13 37.26
C LYS A 34 53.99 27.00 38.03
N ALA A 35 53.22 27.33 39.06
CA ALA A 35 52.42 26.38 39.85
C ALA A 35 51.24 25.79 39.05
N TYR A 36 51.27 25.94 37.72
CA TYR A 36 50.22 25.53 36.82
C TYR A 36 50.81 24.99 35.53
N ALA A 37 50.37 23.80 35.14
CA ALA A 37 50.68 23.19 33.87
C ALA A 37 49.48 23.40 32.92
N CYS A 38 49.66 24.23 31.89
CA CYS A 38 48.63 24.51 30.90
C CYS A 38 48.82 23.65 29.66
N HIS A 39 47.76 22.95 29.26
CA HIS A 39 47.72 22.13 28.06
C HIS A 39 46.87 22.83 27.00
N PRO A 40 47.44 23.18 25.83
CA PRO A 40 46.67 23.78 24.75
C PRO A 40 45.79 22.73 24.08
N PHE A 41 44.58 23.14 23.74
CA PHE A 41 43.69 22.36 22.90
C PHE A 41 43.04 23.24 21.82
N THR A 42 42.88 22.64 20.65
CA THR A 42 42.18 23.25 19.53
C THR A 42 40.80 22.60 19.43
N ILE A 43 39.73 23.37 19.68
CA ILE A 43 38.38 22.89 19.35
C ILE A 43 38.25 22.97 17.84
N ARG A 44 38.30 21.81 17.17
CA ARG A 44 37.87 21.72 15.78
C ARG A 44 36.34 21.84 15.79
N ASN A 45 35.82 23.00 15.43
CA ASN A 45 34.42 23.13 15.06
C ASN A 45 34.23 22.44 13.70
N GLU A 46 34.20 21.12 13.70
CA GLU A 46 33.58 20.38 12.61
C GLU A 46 32.10 20.71 12.65
N VAL A 47 31.67 21.70 11.87
CA VAL A 47 30.26 21.88 11.54
C VAL A 47 29.90 20.72 10.62
N LYS A 48 29.75 19.53 11.19
CA LYS A 48 28.98 18.49 10.52
C LYS A 48 27.61 19.14 10.32
N LYS A 49 27.23 19.38 9.06
CA LYS A 49 25.86 19.76 8.68
C LYS A 49 24.94 18.57 8.95
N GLN A 50 24.87 18.17 10.21
CA GLN A 50 24.27 16.96 10.68
C GLN A 50 23.57 17.37 11.95
N CYS A 51 22.25 17.25 11.92
CA CYS A 51 21.45 17.46 13.10
C CYS A 51 21.76 16.36 14.13
N SER A 52 21.59 16.68 15.41
CA SER A 52 21.64 15.67 16.47
C SER A 52 20.63 14.56 16.19
N ALA A 53 20.91 13.35 16.68
CA ALA A 53 20.04 12.19 16.47
C ALA A 53 18.57 12.52 16.83
N GLY A 54 17.65 12.27 15.90
CA GLY A 54 16.22 12.56 16.05
C GLY A 54 15.73 13.86 15.40
N PHE A 55 16.61 14.67 14.83
CA PHE A 55 16.26 15.91 14.11
C PHE A 55 16.64 15.82 12.63
N VAL A 56 15.88 16.47 11.76
CA VAL A 56 16.12 16.58 10.31
C VAL A 56 16.41 18.02 9.93
N MET A 57 17.25 18.25 8.92
CA MET A 57 17.56 19.60 8.44
C MET A 57 16.50 20.04 7.42
N ASN A 58 15.89 21.20 7.65
CA ASN A 58 14.96 21.80 6.67
C ASN A 58 15.68 22.64 5.61
N ASP A 59 14.95 23.12 4.61
CA ASP A 59 15.49 23.93 3.51
C ASP A 59 16.08 25.28 3.97
N ALA A 60 15.70 25.75 5.16
CA ALA A 60 16.28 26.93 5.81
C ALA A 60 17.59 26.62 6.56
N GLY A 61 18.11 25.39 6.48
CA GLY A 61 19.34 24.96 7.14
C GLY A 61 19.22 24.76 8.65
N ARG A 62 17.99 24.66 9.19
CA ARG A 62 17.72 24.50 10.62
C ARG A 62 17.30 23.06 10.94
N CYS A 63 17.75 22.56 12.09
CA CYS A 63 17.33 21.26 12.60
C CYS A 63 15.92 21.34 13.22
N VAL A 64 15.00 20.56 12.68
CA VAL A 64 13.59 20.50 13.08
C VAL A 64 13.15 19.06 13.33
N CYS A 65 12.00 18.89 13.99
CA CYS A 65 11.41 17.57 14.16
C CYS A 65 10.88 17.02 12.82
N PRO A 66 11.02 15.71 12.55
CA PRO A 66 10.47 15.10 11.35
C PRO A 66 8.94 15.22 11.31
N GLU A 67 8.37 15.11 10.11
CA GLU A 67 6.92 15.20 9.91
C GLU A 67 6.17 14.21 10.80
N GLY A 68 5.05 14.66 11.38
CA GLY A 68 4.25 13.86 12.32
C GLY A 68 4.80 13.78 13.75
N THR A 69 5.83 14.57 14.09
CA THR A 69 6.37 14.65 15.46
C THR A 69 6.38 16.09 15.99
N THR A 70 6.21 16.24 17.31
CA THR A 70 6.24 17.51 18.03
C THR A 70 7.42 17.53 19.01
N TYR A 71 8.06 18.68 19.21
CA TYR A 71 9.17 18.80 20.16
C TYR A 71 8.63 18.89 21.59
N ARG A 72 8.94 17.89 22.43
CA ARG A 72 8.59 17.85 23.86
C ARG A 72 9.77 17.32 24.68
N ASN A 73 10.07 17.94 25.82
CA ASN A 73 11.11 17.51 26.76
C ASN A 73 12.50 17.25 26.14
N GLY A 74 12.92 18.07 25.17
CA GLY A 74 14.22 17.90 24.52
C GLY A 74 14.24 16.91 23.36
N GLN A 75 13.11 16.29 23.02
CA GLN A 75 13.03 15.23 22.01
C GLN A 75 11.80 15.37 21.11
N CYS A 76 11.93 14.96 19.85
CA CYS A 76 10.79 14.87 18.95
C CYS A 76 9.94 13.65 19.33
N THR A 77 8.69 13.90 19.72
CA THR A 77 7.72 12.89 20.14
C THR A 77 6.56 12.90 19.15
N GLY A 78 6.19 11.75 18.60
CA GLY A 78 4.97 11.66 17.79
C GLY A 78 3.73 11.71 18.68
N ASP A 79 2.88 12.73 18.52
CA ASP A 79 1.48 12.63 18.96
C ASP A 79 0.83 11.61 18.02
N GLY A 80 0.67 10.39 18.53
CA GLY A 80 0.38 9.19 17.76
C GLY A 80 -0.97 9.22 17.05
N VAL A 81 -1.01 9.82 15.87
CA VAL A 81 -1.63 9.13 14.74
C VAL A 81 -0.53 8.32 14.10
N ILE A 82 -0.17 7.24 14.80
CA ILE A 82 0.30 6.04 14.11
C ILE A 82 -0.88 5.72 13.20
N ILE A 83 -0.81 6.06 11.91
CA ILE A 83 -1.51 5.23 10.94
C ILE A 83 -0.83 3.90 11.14
N GLU A 84 -1.42 3.03 11.98
CA GLU A 84 -0.97 1.65 12.05
C GLU A 84 -0.93 1.22 10.59
N PRO A 85 0.26 0.82 10.06
CA PRO A 85 0.26 0.13 8.80
C PRO A 85 -0.68 -1.02 9.05
N LYS A 86 -1.87 -1.00 8.40
CA LYS A 86 -2.88 -2.04 8.56
C LYS A 86 -2.12 -3.35 8.66
N PRO A 87 -2.22 -4.10 9.77
CA PRO A 87 -1.37 -5.24 10.01
C PRO A 87 -1.37 -6.06 8.73
N LYS A 88 -0.18 -6.20 8.11
CA LYS A 88 -0.04 -6.87 6.81
C LYS A 88 -0.85 -8.16 6.92
N PRO A 89 -1.87 -8.38 6.07
CA PRO A 89 -2.76 -9.51 6.25
C PRO A 89 -1.91 -10.75 6.41
N LYS A 90 -2.07 -11.44 7.55
CA LYS A 90 -1.33 -12.67 7.77
C LYS A 90 -1.61 -13.55 6.56
N PRO A 91 -0.58 -14.07 5.88
CA PRO A 91 -0.79 -14.93 4.73
C PRO A 91 -1.65 -16.10 5.21
N CYS A 92 -2.87 -16.12 4.72
CA CYS A 92 -3.84 -17.17 4.98
C CYS A 92 -3.33 -18.47 4.36
N VAL A 93 -3.67 -19.57 5.00
CA VAL A 93 -3.45 -20.90 4.44
C VAL A 93 -4.47 -21.07 3.32
N LEU A 94 -3.97 -21.27 2.09
CA LEU A 94 -4.80 -21.50 0.92
C LEU A 94 -5.63 -22.76 1.12
N LEU A 95 -6.95 -22.58 1.17
CA LEU A 95 -7.91 -23.66 1.09
C LEU A 95 -8.05 -24.14 -0.36
N LYS A 96 -8.66 -25.32 -0.57
CA LYS A 96 -8.78 -25.93 -1.90
C LYS A 96 -9.54 -24.99 -2.86
N GLY A 97 -8.86 -24.49 -3.89
CA GLY A 97 -9.42 -23.61 -4.91
C GLY A 97 -9.33 -22.10 -4.63
N GLN A 98 -8.77 -21.66 -3.48
CA GLN A 98 -8.51 -20.24 -3.25
C GLN A 98 -7.30 -19.73 -4.07
N ILE A 99 -7.23 -18.42 -4.26
CA ILE A 99 -6.08 -17.71 -4.84
C ILE A 99 -5.53 -16.67 -3.85
N ARG A 100 -4.23 -16.38 -3.93
CA ARG A 100 -3.59 -15.29 -3.18
C ARG A 100 -3.64 -13.99 -3.98
N THR A 101 -4.18 -12.93 -3.38
CA THR A 101 -4.13 -11.57 -3.93
C THR A 101 -2.77 -10.95 -3.66
N GLU A 102 -2.44 -9.88 -4.41
CA GLU A 102 -1.22 -9.10 -4.21
C GLU A 102 -1.11 -8.55 -2.78
N ASP A 103 -2.25 -8.18 -2.18
CA ASP A 103 -2.35 -7.73 -0.78
C ASP A 103 -2.21 -8.87 0.27
N GLY A 104 -1.96 -10.11 -0.16
CA GLY A 104 -1.75 -11.26 0.73
C GLY A 104 -3.02 -11.91 1.29
N ARG A 105 -4.20 -11.55 0.78
CA ARG A 105 -5.48 -12.18 1.15
C ARG A 105 -5.75 -13.42 0.30
N CYS A 106 -6.52 -14.37 0.84
CA CYS A 106 -6.96 -15.57 0.14
C CYS A 106 -8.43 -15.40 -0.16
N VAL A 107 -8.76 -15.41 -1.44
CA VAL A 107 -10.12 -15.22 -1.92
C VAL A 107 -10.48 -16.37 -2.84
N CYS A 108 -11.77 -16.69 -2.90
CA CYS A 108 -12.25 -17.55 -3.96
C CYS A 108 -12.24 -16.76 -5.28
N PRO A 109 -11.80 -17.37 -6.41
CA PRO A 109 -11.84 -16.73 -7.72
C PRO A 109 -13.28 -16.35 -8.11
N ARG A 110 -13.44 -15.43 -9.07
CA ARG A 110 -14.76 -14.96 -9.53
C ARG A 110 -15.65 -16.13 -9.96
N GLY A 111 -16.92 -16.10 -9.57
CA GLY A 111 -17.89 -17.18 -9.82
C GLY A 111 -17.76 -18.39 -8.88
N THR A 112 -16.99 -18.27 -7.78
CA THR A 112 -16.88 -19.31 -6.74
C THR A 112 -17.03 -18.70 -5.35
N GLU A 113 -17.59 -19.47 -4.41
CA GLU A 113 -17.76 -19.08 -3.00
C GLU A 113 -17.17 -20.13 -2.07
N LEU A 114 -16.84 -19.73 -0.83
CA LEU A 114 -16.22 -20.61 0.15
C LEU A 114 -17.31 -21.42 0.87
N GLU A 115 -17.50 -22.67 0.46
CA GLU A 115 -18.36 -23.63 1.17
C GLU A 115 -17.53 -24.77 1.74
N ASN A 116 -17.77 -25.14 3.00
CA ASN A 116 -17.10 -26.25 3.69
C ASN A 116 -15.56 -26.25 3.56
N GLY A 117 -14.95 -25.06 3.50
CA GLY A 117 -13.51 -24.92 3.36
C GLY A 117 -12.96 -25.22 1.96
N ALA A 118 -13.78 -25.19 0.92
CA ALA A 118 -13.36 -25.24 -0.48
C ALA A 118 -14.08 -24.16 -1.28
N CYS A 119 -13.41 -23.62 -2.30
CA CYS A 119 -14.09 -22.76 -3.27
C CYS A 119 -14.92 -23.66 -4.19
N VAL A 120 -16.24 -23.61 -4.01
CA VAL A 120 -17.20 -24.26 -4.88
C VAL A 120 -17.69 -23.25 -5.91
N LYS A 121 -18.04 -23.69 -7.12
CA LYS A 121 -18.72 -22.80 -8.07
C LYS A 121 -20.02 -22.34 -7.43
N MET A 122 -20.21 -21.02 -7.36
CA MET A 122 -21.53 -20.48 -7.07
C MET A 122 -22.46 -21.12 -8.09
N THR A 123 -23.53 -21.76 -7.61
CA THR A 123 -24.48 -22.43 -8.49
C THR A 123 -25.28 -21.44 -9.35
N GLN A 124 -24.92 -20.15 -9.31
CA GLN A 124 -25.11 -19.16 -10.38
C GLN A 124 -24.26 -19.49 -11.62
N GLY A 125 -24.26 -20.76 -12.03
CA GLY A 125 -24.31 -21.04 -13.46
C GLY A 125 -25.64 -20.47 -13.96
N CYS A 126 -25.64 -19.91 -15.15
CA CYS A 126 -26.86 -19.42 -15.74
C CYS A 126 -27.94 -20.51 -15.70
N THR A 127 -29.07 -20.24 -15.05
CA THR A 127 -30.12 -21.23 -14.80
C THR A 127 -30.82 -21.69 -16.08
N ILE A 128 -30.72 -20.87 -17.13
CA ILE A 128 -31.26 -21.15 -18.46
C ILE A 128 -30.30 -22.10 -19.19
N PRO A 129 -30.72 -23.33 -19.54
CA PRO A 129 -29.90 -24.25 -20.32
C PRO A 129 -29.36 -23.60 -21.60
N GLY A 130 -28.06 -23.76 -21.85
CA GLY A 130 -27.40 -23.20 -23.04
C GLY A 130 -26.99 -21.72 -22.93
N SER A 131 -27.37 -21.02 -21.86
CA SER A 131 -26.87 -19.66 -21.61
C SER A 131 -25.48 -19.67 -20.98
N VAL A 132 -24.72 -18.62 -21.24
CA VAL A 132 -23.34 -18.46 -20.80
C VAL A 132 -23.18 -17.16 -20.01
N PRO A 133 -22.27 -17.12 -19.01
CA PRO A 133 -22.01 -15.90 -18.27
C PRO A 133 -21.34 -14.84 -19.15
N SER A 134 -21.71 -13.58 -18.92
CA SER A 134 -21.02 -12.42 -19.48
C SER A 134 -19.59 -12.31 -18.93
N ALA A 135 -18.73 -11.57 -19.64
CA ALA A 135 -17.34 -11.34 -19.23
C ALA A 135 -17.22 -10.71 -17.83
N ASP A 136 -18.22 -9.90 -17.45
CA ASP A 136 -18.29 -9.25 -16.14
C ASP A 136 -18.78 -10.20 -15.02
N GLY A 137 -19.38 -11.34 -15.37
CA GLY A 137 -19.86 -12.35 -14.42
C GLY A 137 -21.22 -12.04 -13.77
N ASP A 138 -21.77 -10.85 -13.99
CA ASP A 138 -23.02 -10.39 -13.36
C ASP A 138 -24.30 -10.77 -14.13
N SER A 139 -24.18 -11.22 -15.38
CA SER A 139 -25.31 -11.52 -16.25
C SER A 139 -25.11 -12.76 -17.12
N CYS A 140 -26.21 -13.30 -17.63
CA CYS A 140 -26.27 -14.49 -18.47
C CYS A 140 -26.91 -14.16 -19.81
N TYR A 141 -26.35 -14.69 -20.90
CA TYR A 141 -26.85 -14.44 -22.26
C TYR A 141 -26.79 -15.69 -23.12
N CYS A 142 -27.59 -15.73 -24.19
CA CYS A 142 -27.50 -16.78 -25.19
C CYS A 142 -26.35 -16.48 -26.17
N PRO A 143 -25.41 -17.42 -26.40
CA PRO A 143 -24.27 -17.19 -27.29
C PRO A 143 -24.71 -16.98 -28.75
N LYS A 144 -23.82 -16.45 -29.59
CA LYS A 144 -24.12 -16.18 -31.02
C LYS A 144 -24.66 -17.42 -31.74
N GLY A 145 -25.71 -17.24 -32.55
CA GLY A 145 -26.40 -18.33 -33.25
C GLY A 145 -27.42 -19.06 -32.38
N THR A 146 -27.78 -18.51 -31.23
CA THR A 146 -28.85 -18.98 -30.35
C THR A 146 -29.66 -17.80 -29.81
N HIS A 147 -30.94 -18.03 -29.52
CA HIS A 147 -31.83 -17.07 -28.87
C HIS A 147 -32.55 -17.74 -27.70
N LEU A 148 -33.09 -16.90 -26.80
CA LEU A 148 -33.88 -17.37 -25.67
C LEU A 148 -35.28 -17.77 -26.13
N ASP A 149 -35.59 -19.07 -26.08
CA ASP A 149 -36.94 -19.58 -26.24
C ASP A 149 -37.64 -19.55 -24.87
N ARG A 150 -38.68 -18.72 -24.75
CA ARG A 150 -39.45 -18.56 -23.50
C ARG A 150 -40.33 -19.76 -23.18
N ILE A 151 -40.68 -20.57 -24.18
CA ILE A 151 -41.50 -21.78 -24.01
C ILE A 151 -40.61 -22.92 -23.52
N ALA A 152 -39.45 -23.10 -24.15
CA ALA A 152 -38.46 -24.10 -23.73
C ALA A 152 -37.65 -23.67 -22.49
N ASN A 153 -37.73 -22.39 -22.10
CA ASN A 153 -36.92 -21.75 -21.07
C ASN A 153 -35.42 -22.06 -21.24
N ALA A 154 -34.93 -22.04 -22.48
CA ALA A 154 -33.59 -22.46 -22.87
C ALA A 154 -33.07 -21.61 -24.05
N CYS A 155 -31.75 -21.55 -24.21
CA CYS A 155 -31.14 -21.02 -25.42
C CYS A 155 -31.22 -22.07 -26.53
N VAL A 156 -31.99 -21.78 -27.57
CA VAL A 156 -32.16 -22.66 -28.73
C VAL A 156 -31.41 -22.10 -29.92
N ARG A 157 -30.96 -22.97 -30.83
CA ARG A 157 -30.32 -22.54 -32.08
C ARG A 157 -31.27 -21.66 -32.87
N ASP A 158 -30.73 -20.58 -33.41
CA ASP A 158 -31.47 -19.76 -34.36
C ASP A 158 -31.89 -20.65 -35.53
N LYS A 159 -33.15 -20.55 -35.94
CA LYS A 159 -33.60 -21.17 -37.18
C LYS A 159 -32.75 -20.56 -38.29
N GLN A 160 -31.90 -21.37 -38.92
CA GLN A 160 -31.30 -21.00 -40.19
C GLN A 160 -32.44 -20.90 -41.19
N GLN A 161 -32.84 -19.67 -41.52
CA GLN A 161 -33.72 -19.44 -42.65
C GLN A 161 -32.99 -19.92 -43.89
N PRO A 162 -33.62 -20.74 -44.73
CA PRO A 162 -32.99 -21.20 -45.95
C PRO A 162 -32.69 -19.99 -46.84
N GLU A 163 -31.49 -19.91 -47.43
CA GLU A 163 -31.17 -18.80 -48.34
C GLU A 163 -32.12 -18.76 -49.56
N GLN A 164 -32.70 -19.91 -49.91
CA GLN A 164 -33.69 -20.05 -50.96
C GLN A 164 -34.80 -21.02 -50.54
N CYS A 165 -36.05 -20.65 -50.81
CA CYS A 165 -37.17 -21.54 -50.64
C CYS A 165 -37.05 -22.75 -51.57
N THR A 166 -37.14 -23.94 -51.00
CA THR A 166 -36.93 -25.20 -51.73
C THR A 166 -38.07 -25.50 -52.70
N ILE A 167 -39.28 -25.00 -52.41
CA ILE A 167 -40.44 -25.12 -53.29
C ILE A 167 -40.42 -23.98 -54.30
N ARG A 168 -40.37 -24.34 -55.58
CA ARG A 168 -40.34 -23.39 -56.69
C ARG A 168 -41.57 -22.47 -56.65
N GLY A 169 -41.32 -21.17 -56.59
CA GLY A 169 -42.37 -20.14 -56.59
C GLY A 169 -42.75 -19.60 -55.20
N GLN A 170 -42.22 -20.18 -54.13
CA GLN A 170 -42.29 -19.56 -52.80
C GLN A 170 -41.33 -18.37 -52.69
N VAL A 171 -41.70 -17.42 -51.84
CA VAL A 171 -40.92 -16.21 -51.53
C VAL A 171 -40.78 -16.09 -50.01
N HIS A 172 -39.72 -15.42 -49.55
CA HIS A 172 -39.60 -15.06 -48.14
C HIS A 172 -40.61 -13.95 -47.79
N ASP A 173 -41.31 -14.09 -46.67
CA ASP A 173 -42.08 -13.00 -46.08
C ASP A 173 -41.18 -12.04 -45.28
N ALA A 174 -41.79 -11.08 -44.56
CA ALA A 174 -41.07 -10.11 -43.76
C ALA A 174 -40.30 -10.73 -42.58
N ASP A 175 -40.74 -11.91 -42.14
CA ASP A 175 -40.12 -12.68 -41.07
C ASP A 175 -39.06 -13.65 -41.61
N GLY A 176 -38.95 -13.79 -42.94
CA GLY A 176 -38.01 -14.66 -43.62
C GLY A 176 -38.50 -16.11 -43.77
N ASP A 177 -39.79 -16.37 -43.54
CA ASP A 177 -40.40 -17.67 -43.76
C ASP A 177 -40.80 -17.85 -45.23
N CYS A 178 -40.70 -19.08 -45.73
CA CYS A 178 -41.07 -19.42 -47.11
C CYS A 178 -42.59 -19.55 -47.27
N VAL A 179 -43.20 -18.59 -47.95
CA VAL A 179 -44.64 -18.52 -48.14
C VAL A 179 -45.04 -18.51 -49.61
N CYS A 180 -46.27 -18.93 -49.88
CA CYS A 180 -46.88 -18.80 -51.20
C CYS A 180 -47.31 -17.34 -51.43
N PRO A 181 -46.95 -16.72 -52.57
CA PRO A 181 -47.46 -15.40 -52.92
C PRO A 181 -49.00 -15.39 -53.03
N LYS A 182 -49.62 -14.21 -52.86
CA LYS A 182 -51.09 -14.07 -52.85
C LYS A 182 -51.73 -14.72 -54.06
N GLY A 183 -52.74 -15.57 -53.82
CA GLY A 183 -53.47 -16.30 -54.87
C GLY A 183 -52.80 -17.59 -55.33
N THR A 184 -51.78 -18.08 -54.62
CA THR A 184 -51.14 -19.37 -54.89
C THR A 184 -51.19 -20.28 -53.65
N GLU A 185 -51.22 -21.59 -53.87
CA GLU A 185 -51.21 -22.62 -52.83
C GLU A 185 -50.28 -23.77 -53.21
N VAL A 186 -49.70 -24.45 -52.22
CA VAL A 186 -48.93 -25.68 -52.45
C VAL A 186 -49.91 -26.80 -52.73
N ARG A 187 -49.83 -27.41 -53.92
CA ARG A 187 -50.72 -28.51 -54.32
C ARG A 187 -49.88 -29.79 -54.50
N ASN A 188 -50.03 -30.73 -53.56
CA ASN A 188 -49.23 -31.96 -53.37
C ASN A 188 -47.76 -31.69 -53.04
N GLY A 189 -47.45 -31.57 -51.75
CA GLY A 189 -46.07 -31.53 -51.24
C GLY A 189 -45.37 -32.88 -51.29
#